data_AF-A0A935QYK9-F1
#
_entry.id   AF-A0A935QYK9-F1
#
_cell.length_a   1.000
_cell.length_b   1.000
_cell.length_c   1.000
_cell.angle_alpha   90.00
_cell.angle_beta   90.00
_cell.angle_gamma   90.00
#
_symmetry.space_group_name_H-M   'P 1'
#
loop_
_entity.id
_entity.type
_entity.pdbx_description
1 polymer ?
#
loop_
_entity_poly.entity_id
_entity_poly.type
_entity_poly.pdbx_seq_one_letter_code
_entity_poly.pdbx_strand_id
1 'polypeptide(L)'
;MNPRLEQLVRAAGQDGPRIGIISMYDVENNAVRILAATLRQAGVHVTEIYFKDWISNHIFPATDEELEGLIAAIREARLNLVCVSIRASAYFNAARILTKHIHEELDIAVLWGGMHPTLMPDQSMESAELVLKGEGELALLDLAERLATGRDISDTPNLWLRQADGSIRQNALRPLVSDLDSLAFRDYSTHEHKVHLYGDTRVGGDPMHGDPVFQMMGSRGCIYKCSYCYNSTYKKDVYPGQKWFRVRSPASMVEEIRAARSTGTSSASASTTRSSTSRKTGSSSSATSTPRPSACPSRSSSSPSW
;
A
#
# COMPACT_ATOMS: atom_id res chain seq x y z
N MET A 1 26.82 -10.38 4.84
CA MET A 1 25.77 -9.38 4.52
C MET A 1 25.50 -8.59 5.80
N ASN A 2 24.62 -7.57 5.80
CA ASN A 2 24.12 -6.99 7.05
C ASN A 2 23.54 -8.11 7.95
N PRO A 3 23.76 -8.14 9.28
CA PRO A 3 23.29 -9.20 10.17
C PRO A 3 21.81 -9.57 10.01
N ARG A 4 20.93 -8.56 9.84
CA ARG A 4 19.49 -8.78 9.61
C ARG A 4 19.21 -9.47 8.28
N LEU A 5 20.01 -9.19 7.25
CA LEU A 5 19.89 -9.87 5.95
C LEU A 5 20.37 -11.31 6.03
N GLU A 6 21.43 -11.59 6.79
CA GLU A 6 21.88 -12.97 7.03
C GLU A 6 20.83 -13.77 7.80
N GLN A 7 20.21 -13.15 8.81
CA GLN A 7 19.08 -13.73 9.53
C GLN A 7 17.89 -13.98 8.62
N LEU A 8 17.54 -13.04 7.76
CA LEU A 8 16.46 -13.20 6.78
C LEU A 8 16.72 -14.41 5.87
N VAL A 9 17.90 -14.50 5.24
CA VAL A 9 18.24 -15.60 4.34
C VAL A 9 18.21 -16.95 5.08
N ARG A 10 18.76 -17.00 6.29
CA ARG A 10 18.75 -18.21 7.13
C ARG A 10 17.33 -18.64 7.50
N ALA A 11 16.51 -17.72 8.02
CA ALA A 11 15.16 -18.02 8.48
C ALA A 11 14.24 -18.40 7.31
N ALA A 12 14.35 -17.71 6.18
CA ALA A 12 13.56 -18.01 5.00
C ALA A 12 13.97 -19.34 4.34
N GLY A 13 15.24 -19.74 4.41
CA GLY A 13 15.69 -21.06 3.94
C GLY A 13 15.19 -22.23 4.79
N GLN A 14 14.79 -22.00 6.05
CA GLN A 14 14.26 -23.03 6.95
C GLN A 14 12.73 -23.15 6.89
N ASP A 15 12.03 -22.02 7.05
CA ASP A 15 10.58 -21.96 7.21
C ASP A 15 9.84 -21.39 5.98
N GLY A 16 10.57 -21.07 4.92
CA GLY A 16 10.07 -20.27 3.80
C GLY A 16 10.01 -18.77 4.12
N PRO A 17 9.91 -17.90 3.09
CA PRO A 17 9.68 -16.48 3.29
C PRO A 17 8.30 -16.23 3.91
N ARG A 18 8.28 -15.44 4.99
CA ARG A 18 7.08 -15.01 5.72
C ARG A 18 7.08 -13.49 5.77
N ILE A 19 6.37 -12.88 4.83
CA ILE A 19 6.49 -11.46 4.49
C ILE A 19 5.33 -10.67 5.08
N GLY A 20 5.62 -9.66 5.90
CA GLY A 20 4.66 -8.62 6.26
C GLY A 20 4.68 -7.49 5.25
N ILE A 21 3.52 -7.01 4.82
CA ILE A 21 3.44 -5.78 4.02
C ILE A 21 2.61 -4.76 4.78
N ILE A 22 3.27 -3.71 5.26
CA ILE A 22 2.65 -2.61 5.99
C ILE A 22 2.09 -1.62 4.97
N SER A 23 0.76 -1.46 4.98
CA SER A 23 0.08 -0.35 4.34
C SER A 23 0.00 0.83 5.30
N MET A 24 0.77 1.88 5.01
CA MET A 24 0.84 3.07 5.84
C MET A 24 -0.33 4.02 5.58
N TYR A 25 -1.13 4.31 6.62
CA TYR A 25 -2.20 5.31 6.63
C TYR A 25 -3.20 5.15 5.48
N ASP A 26 -3.49 3.93 5.05
CA ASP A 26 -4.30 3.66 3.86
C ASP A 26 -4.80 2.21 3.84
N VAL A 27 -6.09 2.01 4.11
CA VAL A 27 -6.75 0.68 4.04
C VAL A 27 -7.09 0.26 2.61
N GLU A 28 -7.08 1.22 1.68
CA GLU A 28 -7.46 1.04 0.28
C GLU A 28 -6.27 0.71 -0.62
N ASN A 29 -5.05 0.65 -0.07
CA ASN A 29 -3.81 0.61 -0.82
C ASN A 29 -3.73 -0.50 -1.88
N ASN A 30 -4.00 -0.12 -3.13
CA ASN A 30 -4.01 -1.00 -4.29
C ASN A 30 -2.71 -1.83 -4.42
N ALA A 31 -1.56 -1.21 -4.16
CA ALA A 31 -0.26 -1.85 -4.36
C ALA A 31 -0.07 -2.98 -3.36
N VAL A 32 -0.36 -2.75 -2.08
CA VAL A 32 -0.22 -3.77 -1.02
C VAL A 32 -1.10 -4.98 -1.31
N ARG A 33 -2.36 -4.75 -1.71
CA ARG A 33 -3.31 -5.83 -2.04
C ARG A 33 -2.87 -6.65 -3.25
N ILE A 34 -2.34 -6.02 -4.31
CA ILE A 34 -1.84 -6.72 -5.51
C ILE A 34 -0.53 -7.47 -5.19
N LEU A 35 0.39 -6.86 -4.44
CA LEU A 35 1.64 -7.49 -4.01
C LEU A 35 1.36 -8.74 -3.18
N ALA A 36 0.45 -8.63 -2.21
CA ALA A 36 0.06 -9.74 -1.36
C ALA A 36 -0.59 -10.87 -2.17
N ALA A 37 -1.53 -10.54 -3.06
CA ALA A 37 -2.16 -11.53 -3.94
C ALA A 37 -1.14 -12.24 -4.85
N THR A 38 -0.21 -11.49 -5.45
CA THR A 38 0.84 -12.02 -6.33
C THR A 38 1.73 -13.03 -5.59
N LEU A 39 2.17 -12.67 -4.39
CA LEU A 39 2.99 -13.54 -3.55
C LEU A 39 2.23 -14.77 -3.05
N ARG A 40 0.97 -14.61 -2.63
CA ARG A 40 0.13 -15.75 -2.19
C ARG A 40 -0.14 -16.74 -3.31
N GLN A 41 -0.37 -16.27 -4.54
CA GLN A 41 -0.50 -17.15 -5.71
C GLN A 41 0.77 -17.97 -5.97
N ALA A 42 1.94 -17.45 -5.60
CA ALA A 42 3.21 -18.17 -5.64
C ALA A 42 3.48 -19.04 -4.40
N GLY A 43 2.52 -19.16 -3.47
CA GLY A 43 2.64 -19.98 -2.26
C GLY A 43 3.43 -19.32 -1.12
N VAL A 44 3.72 -18.02 -1.20
CA VAL A 44 4.44 -17.28 -0.15
C VAL A 44 3.47 -16.90 0.97
N HIS A 45 3.90 -17.07 2.23
CA HIS A 45 3.12 -16.63 3.38
C HIS A 45 3.20 -15.11 3.51
N VAL A 46 2.06 -14.43 3.33
CA VAL A 46 1.97 -12.97 3.41
C VAL A 46 0.94 -12.51 4.42
N THR A 47 1.35 -11.59 5.29
CA THR A 47 0.46 -10.86 6.20
C THR A 47 0.39 -9.40 5.78
N GLU A 48 -0.81 -8.89 5.52
CA GLU A 48 -1.02 -7.46 5.29
C GLU A 48 -1.32 -6.78 6.62
N ILE A 49 -0.58 -5.71 6.90
CA ILE A 49 -0.71 -4.92 8.12
C ILE A 49 -1.18 -3.53 7.72
N TYR A 50 -2.46 -3.25 7.92
CA TYR A 50 -3.03 -1.92 7.70
C TYR A 50 -2.76 -1.08 8.93
N PHE A 51 -1.82 -0.14 8.80
CA PHE A 51 -1.32 0.68 9.91
C PHE A 51 -1.88 2.09 9.80
N LYS A 52 -2.85 2.40 10.67
CA LYS A 52 -3.61 3.65 10.74
C LYS A 52 -4.51 3.90 9.52
N ASP A 53 -5.51 4.76 9.73
CA ASP A 53 -6.40 5.23 8.68
C ASP A 53 -5.87 6.47 7.97
N TRP A 54 -6.32 6.65 6.72
CA TRP A 54 -6.13 7.87 5.98
C TRP A 54 -7.12 8.94 6.43
N ILE A 55 -6.63 9.97 7.13
CA ILE A 55 -7.45 11.14 7.47
C ILE A 55 -6.98 12.30 6.59
N SER A 56 -7.87 12.77 5.72
CA SER A 56 -7.57 13.88 4.80
C SER A 56 -6.99 15.08 5.55
N ASN A 57 -5.84 15.58 5.09
CA ASN A 57 -5.08 16.70 5.68
C ASN A 57 -4.52 16.46 7.09
N HIS A 58 -4.61 15.25 7.63
CA HIS A 58 -4.10 14.93 8.97
C HIS A 58 -3.25 13.65 8.94
N ILE A 59 -1.95 13.80 9.18
CA ILE A 59 -1.03 12.68 9.35
C ILE A 59 -0.56 12.71 10.80
N PHE A 60 -1.31 12.03 11.66
CA PHE A 60 -0.95 11.92 13.08
C PHE A 60 0.25 10.98 13.24
N PRO A 61 1.18 11.29 14.16
CA PRO A 61 2.22 10.34 14.56
C PRO A 61 1.62 9.00 15.02
N ALA A 62 2.42 7.94 14.95
CA ALA A 62 2.09 6.68 15.60
C ALA A 62 2.07 6.88 17.13
N THR A 63 1.10 6.30 17.82
CA THR A 63 1.12 6.21 19.28
C THR A 63 1.94 5.00 19.71
N ASP A 64 2.33 4.95 20.98
CA ASP A 64 3.09 3.82 21.53
C ASP A 64 2.27 2.53 21.45
N GLU A 65 0.95 2.58 21.70
CA GLU A 65 0.06 1.42 21.60
C GLU A 65 -0.02 0.87 20.17
N GLU A 66 -0.05 1.73 19.16
CA GLU A 66 -0.05 1.31 17.75
C GLU A 66 1.27 0.66 17.37
N LEU A 67 2.40 1.20 17.85
CA LEU A 67 3.73 0.65 17.65
C LEU A 67 3.87 -0.72 18.32
N GLU A 68 3.42 -0.86 19.57
CA GLU A 68 3.36 -2.14 20.28
C GLU A 68 2.47 -3.15 19.55
N GLY A 69 1.30 -2.72 19.05
CA GLY A 69 0.39 -3.53 18.25
C GLY A 69 1.02 -4.03 16.95
N LEU A 70 1.85 -3.19 16.31
CA LEU A 70 2.64 -3.57 15.13
C LEU A 70 3.65 -4.67 15.48
N ILE A 71 4.41 -4.52 16.57
CA ILE A 71 5.37 -5.54 17.02
C ILE A 71 4.66 -6.86 17.35
N ALA A 72 3.52 -6.80 18.03
CA ALA A 72 2.70 -7.98 18.33
C ALA A 72 2.25 -8.70 17.05
N ALA A 73 1.74 -7.95 16.06
CA ALA A 73 1.35 -8.51 14.77
C ALA A 73 2.52 -9.17 14.03
N ILE A 74 3.72 -8.56 14.05
CA ILE A 74 4.92 -9.12 13.43
C ILE A 74 5.33 -10.44 14.10
N ARG A 75 5.31 -10.49 15.43
CA ARG A 75 5.67 -11.69 16.21
C ARG A 75 4.68 -12.83 16.00
N GLU A 76 3.38 -12.55 16.07
CA GLU A 76 2.32 -13.56 15.94
C GLU A 76 2.30 -14.20 14.55
N ALA A 77 2.48 -13.41 13.50
CA ALA A 77 2.57 -13.93 12.14
C ALA A 77 3.92 -14.64 11.83
N ARG A 78 4.88 -14.58 12.77
CA ARG A 78 6.26 -15.08 12.65
C ARG A 78 6.94 -14.57 11.38
N LEU A 79 6.88 -13.26 11.15
CA LEU A 79 7.44 -12.70 9.93
C LEU A 79 8.97 -12.73 9.99
N ASN A 80 9.61 -12.91 8.83
CA ASN A 80 11.06 -12.82 8.68
C ASN A 80 11.50 -11.66 7.77
N LEU A 81 10.57 -11.05 7.03
CA LEU A 81 10.76 -9.81 6.29
C LEU A 81 9.58 -8.87 6.52
N VAL A 82 9.84 -7.60 6.83
CA VAL A 82 8.80 -6.57 6.89
C VAL A 82 9.00 -5.58 5.76
N CYS A 83 8.01 -5.47 4.88
CA CYS A 83 7.95 -4.51 3.80
C CYS A 83 7.10 -3.31 4.19
N VAL A 84 7.60 -2.09 3.99
CA VAL A 84 6.87 -0.84 4.25
C VAL A 84 6.50 -0.20 2.91
N SER A 85 5.21 -0.09 2.63
CA SER A 85 4.70 0.57 1.42
C SER A 85 4.56 2.08 1.65
N ILE A 86 5.53 2.87 1.19
CA ILE A 86 5.57 4.33 1.37
C ILE A 86 5.03 5.03 0.13
N ARG A 87 3.71 5.25 0.11
CA ARG A 87 2.98 5.80 -1.05
C ARG A 87 3.25 7.28 -1.35
N ALA A 88 3.82 8.03 -0.40
CA ALA A 88 4.16 9.44 -0.57
C ALA A 88 5.31 9.88 0.34
N SER A 89 6.10 10.85 -0.12
CA SER A 89 7.21 11.41 0.67
C SER A 89 6.78 12.04 2.00
N ALA A 90 5.50 12.44 2.13
CA ALA A 90 4.95 12.92 3.39
C ALA A 90 5.00 11.85 4.51
N TYR A 91 5.02 10.56 4.15
CA TYR A 91 5.11 9.45 5.11
C TYR A 91 6.54 9.03 5.44
N PHE A 92 7.57 9.68 4.87
CA PHE A 92 8.97 9.31 5.10
C PHE A 92 9.35 9.29 6.59
N ASN A 93 9.03 10.36 7.32
CA ASN A 93 9.34 10.44 8.76
C ASN A 93 8.59 9.39 9.58
N ALA A 94 7.33 9.13 9.25
CA ALA A 94 6.56 8.06 9.91
C ALA A 94 7.17 6.68 9.64
N ALA A 95 7.59 6.40 8.40
CA ALA A 95 8.24 5.15 8.04
C ALA A 95 9.58 4.98 8.79
N ARG A 96 10.34 6.07 8.97
CA ARG A 96 11.54 6.11 9.81
C ARG A 96 11.26 5.73 11.26
N ILE A 97 10.22 6.30 11.86
CA ILE A 97 9.82 6.01 13.24
C ILE A 97 9.42 4.53 13.37
N LEU A 98 8.58 4.02 12.47
CA LEU A 98 8.18 2.61 12.45
C LEU A 98 9.39 1.69 12.33
N THR A 99 10.30 1.98 11.39
CA THR A 99 11.49 1.16 11.15
C THR A 99 12.43 1.17 12.35
N LYS A 100 12.64 2.34 12.98
CA LYS A 100 13.44 2.46 14.20
C LYS A 100 12.85 1.60 15.33
N HIS A 101 11.54 1.68 15.55
CA HIS A 101 10.87 0.91 16.59
C HIS A 101 10.93 -0.61 16.31
N ILE A 102 10.74 -1.03 15.05
CA ILE A 102 10.92 -2.43 14.64
C ILE A 102 12.34 -2.90 14.98
N HIS A 103 13.36 -2.10 14.68
CA HIS A 103 14.76 -2.45 14.95
C HIS A 103 15.15 -2.44 16.43
N GLU A 104 14.45 -1.68 17.27
CA GLU A 104 14.62 -1.67 18.73
C GLU A 104 14.05 -2.94 19.36
N GLU A 105 12.92 -3.44 18.85
CA GLU A 105 12.18 -4.56 19.43
C GLU A 105 12.46 -5.92 18.77
N LEU A 106 12.99 -5.92 17.55
CA LEU A 106 13.14 -7.11 16.70
C LEU A 106 14.43 -7.04 15.85
N ASP A 107 15.08 -8.20 15.69
CA ASP A 107 16.17 -8.36 14.73
C ASP A 107 15.64 -8.86 13.37
N ILE A 108 14.87 -8.02 12.69
CA ILE A 108 14.21 -8.35 11.42
C ILE A 108 14.61 -7.37 10.32
N ALA A 109 14.83 -7.89 9.11
CA ALA A 109 15.12 -7.06 7.95
C ALA A 109 13.89 -6.25 7.53
N VAL A 110 14.11 -4.97 7.22
CA VAL A 110 13.07 -4.08 6.70
C VAL A 110 13.37 -3.72 5.25
N LEU A 111 12.33 -3.86 4.40
CA LEU A 111 12.34 -3.44 3.00
C LEU A 111 11.40 -2.26 2.81
N TRP A 112 11.89 -1.18 2.19
CA TRP A 112 11.05 -0.06 1.80
C TRP A 112 10.72 -0.11 0.31
N GLY A 113 9.44 0.06 -0.02
CA GLY A 113 8.95 0.11 -1.39
C GLY A 113 7.90 1.20 -1.58
N GLY A 114 7.54 1.45 -2.83
CA GLY A 114 6.52 2.45 -3.18
C GLY A 114 7.10 3.76 -3.70
N MET A 115 6.34 4.84 -3.54
CA MET A 115 6.60 6.07 -4.28
C MET A 115 7.92 6.73 -3.87
N HIS A 116 8.08 6.92 -2.55
CA HIS A 116 9.23 7.61 -1.98
C HIS A 116 10.55 6.82 -2.17
N PRO A 117 10.62 5.51 -1.84
CA PRO A 117 11.86 4.74 -2.00
C PRO A 117 12.31 4.61 -3.45
N THR A 118 11.39 4.72 -4.40
CA THR A 118 11.75 4.71 -5.82
C THR A 118 12.43 6.01 -6.27
N LEU A 119 12.01 7.16 -5.72
CA LEU A 119 12.53 8.48 -6.09
C LEU A 119 13.71 8.92 -5.22
N MET A 120 13.69 8.54 -3.95
CA MET A 120 14.68 8.90 -2.94
C MET A 120 15.29 7.63 -2.32
N PRO A 121 15.87 6.73 -3.14
CA PRO A 121 16.37 5.44 -2.66
C PRO A 121 17.54 5.61 -1.68
N ASP A 122 18.41 6.61 -1.90
CA ASP A 122 19.53 6.90 -1.00
C ASP A 122 19.05 7.26 0.41
N GLN A 123 18.08 8.18 0.53
CA GLN A 123 17.45 8.53 1.82
C GLN A 123 16.76 7.34 2.48
N SER A 124 16.19 6.45 1.66
CA SER A 124 15.51 5.25 2.17
C SER A 124 16.50 4.23 2.73
N MET A 125 17.66 4.07 2.08
CA MET A 125 18.74 3.19 2.55
C MET A 125 19.37 3.65 3.87
N GLU A 126 19.21 4.91 4.27
CA GLU A 126 19.63 5.39 5.61
C GLU A 126 18.87 4.72 6.75
N SER A 127 17.67 4.19 6.47
CA SER A 127 16.78 3.63 7.50
C SER A 127 16.49 2.14 7.31
N ALA A 128 16.40 1.65 6.08
CA ALA A 128 16.07 0.26 5.76
C ALA A 128 17.29 -0.55 5.29
N GLU A 129 17.25 -1.87 5.50
CA GLU A 129 18.25 -2.78 4.95
C GLU A 129 18.10 -3.00 3.44
N LEU A 130 16.87 -2.91 2.94
CA LEU A 130 16.50 -3.13 1.55
C LEU A 130 15.63 -1.98 1.03
N VAL A 131 15.83 -1.59 -0.22
CA VAL A 131 14.93 -0.70 -0.96
C VAL A 131 14.52 -1.38 -2.26
N LEU A 132 13.22 -1.44 -2.54
CA LEU A 132 12.70 -1.95 -3.80
C LEU A 132 12.26 -0.77 -4.67
N LYS A 133 13.02 -0.52 -5.74
CA LYS A 133 12.85 0.62 -6.64
C LYS A 133 11.96 0.25 -7.82
N GLY A 134 10.91 1.04 -8.08
CA GLY A 134 10.04 0.86 -9.25
C GLY A 134 8.82 -0.04 -8.99
N GLU A 135 8.36 -0.75 -10.02
CA GLU A 135 7.23 -1.69 -9.89
C GLU A 135 7.61 -2.92 -9.05
N GLY A 136 6.74 -3.28 -8.11
CA GLY A 136 7.08 -4.19 -7.02
C GLY A 136 6.68 -5.64 -7.23
N GLU A 137 5.68 -5.91 -8.06
CA GLU A 137 5.01 -7.22 -8.12
C GLU A 137 5.99 -8.35 -8.47
N LEU A 138 6.65 -8.23 -9.62
CA LEU A 138 7.59 -9.26 -10.07
C LEU A 138 8.93 -9.20 -9.34
N ALA A 139 9.36 -8.02 -8.89
CA ALA A 139 10.62 -7.88 -8.16
C ALA A 139 10.56 -8.48 -6.75
N LEU A 140 9.44 -8.26 -6.04
CA LEU A 140 9.24 -8.85 -4.72
C LEU A 140 9.01 -10.37 -4.84
N LEU A 141 8.38 -10.83 -5.92
CA LEU A 141 8.28 -12.25 -6.24
C LEU A 141 9.66 -12.89 -6.46
N ASP A 142 10.54 -12.29 -7.30
CA ASP A 142 11.91 -12.78 -7.47
C ASP A 142 12.65 -12.89 -6.13
N LEU A 143 12.52 -11.87 -5.27
CA LEU A 143 13.15 -11.85 -3.95
C LEU A 143 12.62 -13.01 -3.10
N ALA A 144 11.31 -13.19 -3.03
CA ALA A 144 10.70 -14.28 -2.27
C ALA A 144 11.12 -15.65 -2.77
N GLU A 145 11.17 -15.86 -4.09
CA GLU A 145 11.65 -17.12 -4.69
C GLU A 145 13.12 -17.39 -4.37
N ARG A 146 13.98 -16.38 -4.44
CA ARG A 146 15.40 -16.52 -4.10
C ARG A 146 15.57 -16.87 -2.62
N LEU A 147 14.84 -16.21 -1.73
CA LEU A 147 14.80 -16.51 -0.31
C LEU A 147 14.32 -17.95 -0.04
N ALA A 148 13.23 -18.38 -0.67
CA ALA A 148 12.67 -19.73 -0.51
C ALA A 148 13.62 -20.84 -1.00
N THR A 149 14.42 -20.54 -2.03
CA THR A 149 15.36 -21.50 -2.65
C THR A 149 16.79 -21.39 -2.13
N GLY A 150 17.04 -20.53 -1.14
CA GLY A 150 18.38 -20.26 -0.61
C GLY A 150 19.36 -19.70 -1.65
N ARG A 151 18.85 -19.14 -2.75
CA ARG A 151 19.67 -18.47 -3.77
C ARG A 151 20.12 -17.10 -3.25
N ASP A 152 21.24 -16.63 -3.77
CA ASP A 152 21.69 -15.26 -3.49
C ASP A 152 20.61 -14.26 -3.90
N ILE A 153 20.35 -13.29 -3.02
CA ILE A 153 19.41 -12.20 -3.24
C ILE A 153 20.10 -10.94 -3.77
N SER A 154 21.44 -10.90 -3.75
CA SER A 154 22.22 -9.70 -4.02
C SER A 154 22.05 -9.17 -5.44
N ASP A 155 21.72 -10.02 -6.41
CA ASP A 155 21.47 -9.67 -7.81
C ASP A 155 19.98 -9.60 -8.17
N THR A 156 19.08 -9.55 -7.17
CA THR A 156 17.64 -9.39 -7.41
C THR A 156 17.36 -8.05 -8.13
N PRO A 157 16.76 -8.06 -9.33
CA PRO A 157 16.39 -6.84 -10.02
C PRO A 157 15.52 -5.91 -9.17
N ASN A 158 15.60 -4.59 -9.38
CA ASN A 158 14.97 -3.53 -8.58
C ASN A 158 15.47 -3.39 -7.13
N LEU A 159 16.17 -4.38 -6.59
CA LEU A 159 16.58 -4.39 -5.19
C LEU A 159 17.86 -3.58 -5.00
N TRP A 160 17.81 -2.66 -4.06
CA TRP A 160 18.99 -2.06 -3.45
C TRP A 160 19.18 -2.69 -2.08
N LEU A 161 20.41 -3.08 -1.75
CA LEU A 161 20.70 -3.74 -0.48
C LEU A 161 22.03 -3.27 0.11
N ARG A 162 22.09 -3.26 1.45
CA ARG A 162 23.32 -2.99 2.18
C ARG A 162 24.19 -4.24 2.27
N GLN A 163 25.41 -4.14 1.77
CA GLN A 163 26.42 -5.20 1.84
C GLN A 163 27.08 -5.25 3.23
N ALA A 164 27.86 -6.31 3.48
CA ALA A 164 28.53 -6.53 4.76
C ALA A 164 29.55 -5.43 5.11
N ASP A 165 30.21 -4.88 4.09
CA ASP A 165 31.19 -3.79 4.18
C ASP A 165 30.53 -2.40 4.31
N GLY A 166 29.20 -2.34 4.39
CA GLY A 166 28.41 -1.11 4.49
C GLY A 166 28.10 -0.46 3.14
N SER A 167 28.69 -0.92 2.03
CA SER A 167 28.39 -0.41 0.69
C SER A 167 26.96 -0.76 0.26
N ILE A 168 26.41 0.02 -0.69
CA ILE A 168 25.06 -0.20 -1.21
C ILE A 168 25.18 -0.80 -2.61
N ARG A 169 24.68 -2.02 -2.77
CA ARG A 169 24.52 -2.64 -4.08
C ARG A 169 23.23 -2.14 -4.71
N GLN A 170 23.33 -1.51 -5.87
CA GLN A 170 22.21 -0.94 -6.61
C GLN A 170 21.93 -1.78 -7.85
N ASN A 171 20.91 -2.64 -7.82
CA ASN A 171 20.59 -3.47 -8.98
C ASN A 171 19.79 -2.69 -10.03
N ALA A 172 19.89 -3.14 -11.28
CA ALA A 172 19.16 -2.59 -12.40
C ALA A 172 17.65 -2.79 -12.26
N LEU A 173 16.88 -1.89 -12.86
CA LEU A 173 15.42 -1.98 -12.91
C LEU A 173 14.98 -3.06 -13.91
N ARG A 174 13.96 -3.83 -13.53
CA ARG A 174 13.11 -4.63 -14.39
C ARG A 174 12.36 -3.71 -15.34
N PRO A 175 12.04 -4.18 -16.56
CA PRO A 175 11.05 -3.53 -17.39
C PRO A 175 9.71 -3.40 -16.67
N LEU A 176 8.96 -2.35 -17.01
CA LEU A 176 7.57 -2.20 -16.62
C LEU A 176 6.75 -3.39 -17.09
N VAL A 177 5.80 -3.84 -16.26
CA VAL A 177 4.85 -4.90 -16.63
C VAL A 177 4.00 -4.42 -17.80
N SER A 178 4.17 -5.00 -18.98
CA SER A 178 3.51 -4.52 -20.21
C SER A 178 2.03 -4.86 -20.26
N ASP A 179 1.69 -6.07 -19.82
CA ASP A 179 0.34 -6.59 -19.72
C ASP A 179 -0.17 -6.50 -18.28
N LEU A 180 -1.13 -5.60 -18.02
CA LEU A 180 -1.70 -5.45 -16.69
C LEU A 180 -2.69 -6.56 -16.34
N ASP A 181 -3.18 -7.31 -17.33
CA ASP A 181 -4.11 -8.43 -17.10
C ASP A 181 -3.39 -9.63 -16.46
N SER A 182 -2.06 -9.71 -16.60
CA SER A 182 -1.25 -10.77 -15.99
C SER A 182 -1.02 -10.58 -14.49
N LEU A 183 -1.39 -9.42 -13.93
CA LEU A 183 -1.24 -9.15 -12.50
C LEU A 183 -2.39 -9.77 -11.72
N ALA A 184 -2.08 -10.23 -10.51
CA ALA A 184 -3.09 -10.73 -9.60
C ALA A 184 -4.15 -9.65 -9.31
N PHE A 185 -5.39 -10.11 -9.15
CA PHE A 185 -6.47 -9.26 -8.65
C PHE A 185 -6.16 -8.81 -7.23
N ARG A 186 -6.79 -7.72 -6.79
CA ARG A 186 -6.66 -7.29 -5.40
C ARG A 186 -7.20 -8.36 -4.47
N ASP A 187 -6.46 -8.63 -3.41
CA ASP A 187 -6.95 -9.54 -2.39
C ASP A 187 -8.06 -8.87 -1.55
N TYR A 188 -9.28 -9.37 -1.73
CA TYR A 188 -10.45 -9.04 -0.90
C TYR A 188 -10.92 -10.22 -0.03
N SER A 189 -10.31 -11.41 -0.17
CA SER A 189 -10.84 -12.67 0.35
C SER A 189 -10.07 -13.22 1.54
N THR A 190 -8.78 -12.93 1.66
CA THR A 190 -7.88 -13.56 2.64
C THR A 190 -7.89 -12.81 3.97
N HIS A 191 -9.02 -12.87 4.68
CA HIS A 191 -9.26 -12.11 5.91
C HIS A 191 -8.33 -12.53 7.06
N GLU A 192 -8.00 -13.81 7.16
CA GLU A 192 -7.18 -14.41 8.21
C GLU A 192 -5.71 -13.97 8.19
N HIS A 193 -5.26 -13.36 7.10
CA HIS A 193 -3.90 -12.87 6.92
C HIS A 193 -3.82 -11.35 6.85
N LYS A 194 -4.83 -10.68 7.40
CA LYS A 194 -4.94 -9.21 7.45
C LYS A 194 -5.14 -8.76 8.89
N VAL A 195 -4.48 -7.66 9.25
CA VAL A 195 -4.66 -7.00 10.54
C VAL A 195 -4.77 -5.50 10.32
N HIS A 196 -5.70 -4.87 11.02
CA HIS A 196 -5.87 -3.42 11.08
C HIS A 196 -5.48 -2.91 12.46
N LEU A 197 -4.61 -1.89 12.49
CA LEU A 197 -4.11 -1.23 13.68
C LEU A 197 -4.51 0.25 13.62
N TYR A 198 -5.38 0.69 14.53
CA TYR A 198 -5.83 2.08 14.59
C TYR A 198 -6.19 2.48 16.02
N GLY A 199 -5.51 3.48 16.56
CA GLY A 199 -5.66 3.86 17.96
C GLY A 199 -5.29 2.70 18.89
N ASP A 200 -6.15 2.42 19.87
CA ASP A 200 -6.01 1.29 20.81
C ASP A 200 -6.60 -0.02 20.26
N THR A 201 -7.08 -0.02 19.03
CA THR A 201 -7.72 -1.19 18.42
C THR A 201 -6.78 -1.95 17.50
N ARG A 202 -6.79 -3.28 17.69
CA ARG A 202 -6.17 -4.25 16.79
C ARG A 202 -7.22 -5.26 16.36
N VAL A 203 -7.58 -5.23 15.09
CA VAL A 203 -8.66 -6.05 14.52
C VAL A 203 -8.08 -6.97 13.46
N GLY A 204 -8.27 -8.28 13.62
CA GLY A 204 -7.98 -9.25 12.56
C GLY A 204 -9.07 -9.23 11.50
N GLY A 205 -8.70 -9.33 10.23
CA GLY A 205 -9.62 -9.23 9.10
C GLY A 205 -9.26 -8.11 8.13
N ASP A 206 -10.01 -8.06 7.03
CA ASP A 206 -9.86 -6.99 6.04
C ASP A 206 -10.65 -5.75 6.51
N PRO A 207 -10.00 -4.58 6.70
CA PRO A 207 -10.71 -3.37 7.10
C PRO A 207 -11.73 -2.88 6.07
N MET A 208 -11.62 -3.32 4.82
CA MET A 208 -12.61 -3.03 3.76
C MET A 208 -13.72 -4.08 3.65
N HIS A 209 -13.77 -5.08 4.55
CA HIS A 209 -14.86 -6.06 4.52
C HIS A 209 -16.20 -5.37 4.85
N GLY A 210 -17.16 -5.48 3.93
CA GLY A 210 -18.46 -4.81 4.05
C GLY A 210 -18.48 -3.36 3.55
N ASP A 211 -17.36 -2.84 3.02
CA ASP A 211 -17.32 -1.52 2.40
C ASP A 211 -18.21 -1.49 1.13
N PRO A 212 -19.08 -0.47 0.95
CA PRO A 212 -19.92 -0.36 -0.24
C PRO A 212 -19.16 0.00 -1.52
N VAL A 213 -17.88 0.39 -1.41
CA VAL A 213 -17.01 0.81 -2.50
C VAL A 213 -16.08 -0.34 -2.89
N PHE A 214 -16.28 -0.85 -4.10
CA PHE A 214 -15.34 -1.76 -4.73
C PHE A 214 -14.27 -0.97 -5.51
N GLN A 215 -13.00 -1.23 -5.22
CA GLN A 215 -11.89 -0.58 -5.90
C GLN A 215 -11.11 -1.55 -6.79
N MET A 216 -10.70 -1.08 -7.96
CA MET A 216 -9.96 -1.87 -8.94
C MET A 216 -9.03 -0.98 -9.76
N MET A 217 -7.95 -1.54 -10.29
CA MET A 217 -7.01 -0.80 -11.14
C MET A 217 -7.37 -1.00 -12.61
N GLY A 218 -7.86 0.05 -13.26
CA GLY A 218 -8.15 0.04 -14.71
C GLY A 218 -6.97 0.43 -15.59
N SER A 219 -5.99 1.16 -15.06
CA SER A 219 -4.80 1.60 -15.79
C SER A 219 -3.63 1.90 -14.84
N ARG A 220 -2.42 1.91 -15.37
CA ARG A 220 -1.19 2.28 -14.67
C ARG A 220 -0.37 3.27 -15.49
N GLY A 221 0.21 4.26 -14.82
CA GLY A 221 0.87 5.41 -15.45
C GLY A 221 -0.12 6.51 -15.84
N CYS A 222 0.39 7.60 -16.42
CA CYS A 222 -0.40 8.78 -16.77
C CYS A 222 0.05 9.34 -18.13
N ILE A 223 -0.90 9.73 -18.98
CA ILE A 223 -0.60 10.33 -20.29
C ILE A 223 -0.12 11.79 -20.20
N TYR A 224 -0.41 12.45 -19.07
CA TYR A 224 -0.06 13.85 -18.83
C TYR A 224 1.35 14.03 -18.28
N LYS A 225 1.85 15.28 -18.34
CA LYS A 225 3.18 15.68 -17.87
C LYS A 225 3.09 16.94 -16.98
N CYS A 226 2.31 16.87 -15.91
CA CYS A 226 2.16 17.98 -14.98
C CYS A 226 3.49 18.28 -14.28
N SER A 227 3.85 19.56 -14.16
CA SER A 227 5.11 20.03 -13.57
C SER A 227 5.27 19.69 -12.08
N TYR A 228 4.15 19.54 -11.37
CA TYR A 228 4.10 19.24 -9.94
C TYR A 228 3.92 17.75 -9.63
N CYS A 229 3.69 16.89 -10.63
CA CYS A 229 3.33 15.49 -10.40
C CYS A 229 4.52 14.56 -10.54
N TYR A 230 4.74 13.71 -9.53
CA TYR A 230 5.80 12.71 -9.50
C TYR A 230 5.74 11.72 -10.68
N ASN A 231 4.56 11.48 -11.27
CA ASN A 231 4.41 10.61 -12.43
C ASN A 231 5.28 11.07 -13.61
N SER A 232 5.47 12.38 -13.78
CA SER A 232 6.36 12.95 -14.80
C SER A 232 7.81 12.54 -14.56
N THR A 233 8.27 12.58 -13.31
CA THR A 233 9.60 12.15 -12.85
C THR A 233 9.78 10.65 -13.04
N TYR A 234 8.78 9.83 -12.69
CA TYR A 234 8.83 8.38 -12.92
C TYR A 234 9.04 8.03 -14.39
N LYS A 235 8.21 8.61 -15.26
CA LYS A 235 8.30 8.36 -16.70
C LYS A 235 9.66 8.77 -17.28
N LYS A 236 10.17 9.94 -16.87
CA LYS A 236 11.37 10.52 -17.47
C LYS A 236 12.66 9.94 -16.88
N ASP A 237 12.73 9.86 -15.56
CA ASP A 237 13.99 9.65 -14.83
C ASP A 237 14.11 8.22 -14.29
N VAL A 238 13.00 7.51 -14.04
CA VAL A 238 13.00 6.12 -13.55
C VAL A 238 12.86 5.12 -14.70
N TYR A 239 11.91 5.35 -15.61
CA TYR A 239 11.58 4.44 -16.71
C TYR A 239 11.68 5.10 -18.10
N PRO A 240 12.84 5.69 -18.46
CA PRO A 240 13.00 6.35 -19.74
C PRO A 240 12.74 5.40 -20.91
N GLY A 241 11.96 5.85 -21.89
CA GLY A 241 11.70 5.13 -23.14
C GLY A 241 10.71 3.96 -23.04
N GLN A 242 10.20 3.63 -21.85
CA GLN A 242 9.23 2.54 -21.68
C GLN A 242 7.79 3.02 -21.87
N LYS A 243 6.88 2.08 -22.23
CA LYS A 243 5.44 2.35 -22.37
C LYS A 243 4.83 2.66 -21.01
N TRP A 244 4.79 3.96 -20.68
CA TRP A 244 4.38 4.42 -19.36
C TRP A 244 2.90 4.17 -19.04
N PHE A 245 2.01 4.65 -19.92
CA PHE A 245 0.57 4.46 -19.77
C PHE A 245 0.15 3.11 -20.34
N ARG A 246 -0.40 2.26 -19.47
CA ARG A 246 -0.88 0.92 -19.76
C ARG A 246 -2.29 0.78 -19.20
N VAL A 247 -3.13 0.07 -19.93
CA VAL A 247 -4.54 -0.12 -19.58
C VAL A 247 -4.80 -1.61 -19.43
N ARG A 248 -5.72 -1.93 -18.52
CA ARG A 248 -6.22 -3.27 -18.32
C ARG A 248 -7.40 -3.52 -19.25
N SER A 249 -7.61 -4.75 -19.69
CA SER A 249 -8.74 -5.06 -20.57
C SER A 249 -10.08 -4.96 -19.81
N PRO A 250 -11.16 -4.54 -20.48
CA PRO A 250 -12.51 -4.59 -19.89
C PRO A 250 -12.92 -6.00 -19.44
N ALA A 251 -12.45 -7.05 -20.14
CA ALA A 251 -12.73 -8.43 -19.76
C ALA A 251 -12.11 -8.78 -18.41
N SER A 252 -10.81 -8.51 -18.22
CA SER A 252 -10.11 -8.73 -16.96
C SER A 252 -10.75 -7.92 -15.82
N MET A 253 -11.15 -6.67 -16.09
CA MET A 253 -11.87 -5.83 -15.13
C MET A 253 -13.22 -6.45 -14.68
N VAL A 254 -14.00 -7.00 -15.60
CA VAL A 254 -15.25 -7.70 -15.28
C VAL A 254 -14.99 -8.99 -14.50
N GLU A 255 -13.90 -9.71 -14.80
CA GLU A 255 -13.49 -10.90 -14.05
C GLU A 255 -13.14 -10.58 -12.60
N GLU A 256 -12.45 -9.47 -12.32
CA GLU A 256 -12.16 -9.05 -10.95
C GLU A 256 -13.45 -8.75 -10.17
N ILE A 257 -14.41 -8.07 -10.80
CA ILE A 257 -15.72 -7.80 -10.21
C ILE A 257 -16.46 -9.11 -9.89
N ARG A 258 -16.43 -10.08 -10.81
CA ARG A 258 -17.05 -11.40 -10.58
C ARG A 258 -16.36 -12.16 -9.45
N ALA A 259 -15.03 -12.14 -9.40
CA ALA A 259 -14.25 -12.78 -8.35
C ALA A 259 -14.60 -12.18 -6.98
N ALA A 260 -14.59 -10.84 -6.85
CA ALA A 260 -14.93 -10.14 -5.61
C ALA A 260 -16.35 -10.45 -5.12
N ARG A 261 -17.33 -10.58 -6.03
CA ARG A 261 -18.69 -11.00 -5.68
C ARG A 261 -18.78 -12.45 -5.23
N SER A 262 -18.00 -13.34 -5.83
CA SER A 262 -17.97 -14.75 -5.44
C SER A 262 -17.36 -14.96 -4.04
N THR A 263 -16.42 -14.10 -3.66
CA THR A 263 -15.78 -14.11 -2.33
C THR A 263 -16.61 -13.36 -1.28
N GLY A 264 -17.62 -12.58 -1.69
CA GLY A 264 -18.52 -11.86 -0.80
C GLY A 264 -19.90 -11.60 -1.40
N THR A 265 -20.88 -12.46 -1.09
CA THR A 265 -22.30 -12.13 -0.76
C THR A 265 -23.15 -13.40 -0.63
N SER A 266 -22.98 -14.16 0.45
CA SER A 266 -24.07 -14.99 1.01
C SER A 266 -24.72 -14.26 2.19
N SER A 267 -25.27 -13.08 1.93
CA SER A 267 -26.25 -12.40 2.79
C SER A 267 -26.99 -11.30 2.02
N ALA A 268 -27.48 -11.60 0.82
CA ALA A 268 -28.61 -10.88 0.24
C ALA A 268 -29.86 -11.74 0.41
N SER A 269 -30.36 -11.84 1.65
CA SER A 269 -31.78 -12.16 1.82
C SER A 269 -32.54 -10.93 1.31
N ALA A 270 -33.08 -11.03 0.11
CA ALA A 270 -34.10 -10.12 -0.39
C ALA A 270 -35.36 -10.26 0.48
N SER A 271 -35.34 -9.71 1.69
CA SER A 271 -36.57 -9.41 2.44
C SER A 271 -37.18 -8.15 1.84
N THR A 272 -37.92 -8.38 0.76
CA THR A 272 -38.91 -7.43 0.27
C THR A 272 -39.99 -7.30 1.32
N THR A 273 -39.80 -6.43 2.32
CA THR A 273 -40.91 -5.99 3.16
C THR A 273 -41.47 -4.72 2.54
N ARG A 274 -42.42 -4.91 1.61
CA ARG A 274 -43.46 -3.90 1.37
C ARG A 274 -44.14 -3.64 2.72
N SER A 275 -43.99 -2.45 3.27
CA SER A 275 -44.97 -1.90 4.21
C SER A 275 -45.44 -0.54 3.69
N SER A 276 -46.59 -0.62 3.03
CA SER A 276 -47.53 0.45 2.72
C SER A 276 -47.80 1.37 3.92
N THR A 277 -47.89 2.68 3.63
CA THR A 277 -48.79 3.69 4.24
C THR A 277 -49.17 3.55 5.73
N SER A 278 -48.88 4.56 6.55
CA SER A 278 -49.92 5.49 7.04
C SER A 278 -49.38 6.70 7.84
N ARG A 279 -50.11 7.81 7.68
CA ARG A 279 -50.41 8.92 8.61
C ARG A 279 -49.35 9.98 8.96
N LYS A 280 -49.64 11.16 8.37
CA LYS A 280 -49.58 12.49 8.98
C LYS A 280 -50.06 12.49 10.45
N THR A 281 -49.27 13.14 11.31
CA THR A 281 -49.75 14.06 12.36
C THR A 281 -48.70 15.15 12.51
N GLY A 282 -49.12 16.41 12.37
CA GLY A 282 -48.26 17.57 12.55
C GLY A 282 -48.13 17.97 14.01
N SER A 283 -47.02 18.66 14.31
CA SER A 283 -46.97 19.69 15.35
C SER A 283 -45.91 20.71 14.95
N SER A 284 -46.38 21.95 14.85
CA SER A 284 -45.66 23.17 14.54
C SER A 284 -44.59 23.53 15.58
N SER A 285 -43.45 24.03 15.13
CA SER A 285 -42.68 25.03 15.87
C SER A 285 -41.91 25.92 14.90
N SER A 286 -42.24 27.21 14.99
CA SER A 286 -41.70 28.36 14.27
C SER A 286 -40.19 28.54 14.45
N ALA A 287 -39.46 28.74 13.34
CA ALA A 287 -38.15 29.36 13.36
C ALA A 287 -38.01 30.34 12.19
N THR A 288 -37.58 31.52 12.55
CA THR A 288 -37.59 32.80 11.86
C THR A 288 -36.63 32.82 10.66
N SER A 289 -37.08 33.40 9.55
CA SER A 289 -36.29 33.62 8.33
C SER A 289 -35.25 34.72 8.52
N THR A 290 -33.96 34.40 8.35
CA THR A 290 -32.88 35.38 8.12
C THR A 290 -32.48 35.40 6.64
N PRO A 291 -32.33 36.59 6.02
CA PRO A 291 -32.03 36.71 4.59
C PRO A 291 -30.54 36.50 4.28
N ARG A 292 -30.27 35.94 3.09
CA ARG A 292 -28.93 35.77 2.50
C ARG A 292 -28.25 37.13 2.29
N PRO A 293 -26.95 37.29 2.57
CA PRO A 293 -26.20 38.46 2.13
C PRO A 293 -25.83 38.36 0.65
N SER A 294 -26.07 39.47 -0.04
CA SER A 294 -25.77 39.76 -1.43
C SER A 294 -24.27 39.98 -1.71
N ALA A 295 -23.84 39.47 -2.87
CA ALA A 295 -22.77 39.95 -3.75
C ALA A 295 -21.57 40.72 -3.16
N CYS A 296 -20.38 40.11 -3.24
CA CYS A 296 -19.09 40.80 -3.09
C CYS A 296 -18.88 41.86 -4.19
N PRO A 297 -18.34 43.06 -3.85
CA PRO A 297 -17.94 44.05 -4.84
C PRO A 297 -16.63 43.65 -5.54
N SER A 298 -16.60 43.85 -6.86
CA SER A 298 -15.43 43.69 -7.72
C SER A 298 -14.29 44.62 -7.28
N ARG A 299 -13.16 44.04 -6.85
CA ARG A 299 -11.89 44.78 -6.72
C ARG A 299 -11.17 44.77 -8.05
N SER A 300 -10.96 45.97 -8.60
CA SER A 300 -9.97 46.24 -9.64
C SER A 300 -8.58 45.85 -9.14
N SER A 301 -7.91 44.93 -9.84
CA SER A 301 -6.47 44.70 -9.68
C SER A 301 -5.80 45.11 -10.99
N SER A 302 -5.00 46.16 -10.88
CA SER A 302 -3.99 46.59 -11.84
C SER A 302 -2.93 45.50 -11.99
N SER A 303 -2.67 45.13 -13.24
CA SER A 303 -1.61 44.21 -13.66
C SER A 303 -0.22 44.71 -13.27
N PRO A 304 0.69 43.86 -12.76
CA PRO A 304 2.12 44.09 -12.88
C PRO A 304 2.61 43.49 -14.20
N SER A 305 3.24 44.33 -15.01
CA SER A 305 4.06 43.96 -16.16
C SER A 305 5.20 43.03 -15.74
N TRP A 306 5.34 41.92 -16.44
CA TRP A 306 6.61 41.20 -16.64
C TRP A 306 7.06 41.41 -18.08
#